data_AF-A0AAN8ECU9-F1
#
_entry.id   AF-A0AAN8ECU9-F1
#
_cell.length_a   1.000
_cell.length_b   1.000
_cell.length_c   1.000
_cell.angle_alpha   90.00
_cell.angle_beta   90.00
_cell.angle_gamma   90.00
#
_symmetry.space_group_name_H-M   'P 1'
#
loop_
_entity.id
_entity.type
_entity.pdbx_description
1 polymer ?
#
loop_
_entity_poly.entity_id
_entity_poly.type
_entity_poly.pdbx_seq_one_letter_code
_entity_poly.pdbx_strand_id
1 'polypeptide(L)'
;MATETKVKSWTHTTTPYPTTLALTNTPIPPQPLPHHILIKIHAASINPVDIQLMNLPLFNLPYLSGTKLLARDFSGEVLATSPEITDFQKGDEVFGIIPDFSGNTGCLTEVSHFDLRKACMIKKPGHLSHAQAASLPLVFLTARTSIDRVSDVMTKTPASENRLVVLGGSSSTGIYTIKLAKQRGWTVLASCSHRNAEFVRSLGADEIVDYTSGPSAVVDAVRAFGPDAIIDNVGGVETIGMAKSYVTIVGDKTSRSSMGGSAIYLTHPRMVMRYFLGQWGFVPKYQCIILEAKKEWLEEVSTLKDEDVIIDSRFPFEKTPEAFERMNTGRCRGKVVIELEQ
;
A
#
# COMPACT_ATOMS: atom_id res chain seq x y z
N MET A 1 -3.96 18.76 -36.91
CA MET A 1 -3.95 17.60 -36.01
C MET A 1 -2.83 17.83 -35.00
N ALA A 2 -3.14 18.03 -33.72
CA ALA A 2 -2.07 18.18 -32.73
C ALA A 2 -1.30 16.86 -32.64
N THR A 3 0.02 16.91 -32.86
CA THR A 3 0.91 15.76 -32.71
C THR A 3 0.82 15.24 -31.28
N GLU A 4 0.42 13.98 -31.13
CA GLU A 4 0.35 13.29 -29.85
C GLU A 4 1.76 13.28 -29.22
N THR A 5 1.92 13.95 -28.08
CA THR A 5 3.21 14.01 -27.38
C THR A 5 3.45 12.63 -26.78
N LYS A 6 4.68 12.11 -26.88
CA LYS A 6 5.05 10.85 -26.27
C LYS A 6 6.06 11.08 -25.16
N VAL A 7 5.89 10.34 -24.06
CA VAL A 7 6.76 10.42 -22.89
C VAL A 7 7.29 9.03 -22.54
N LYS A 8 8.45 8.98 -21.88
CA LYS A 8 9.02 7.71 -21.42
C LYS A 8 8.15 7.15 -20.30
N SER A 9 7.91 5.84 -20.37
CA SER A 9 7.11 5.13 -19.37
C SER A 9 7.59 3.70 -19.20
N TRP A 10 7.54 3.18 -17.98
CA TRP A 10 7.65 1.75 -17.74
C TRP A 10 6.28 1.10 -17.85
N THR A 11 6.24 0.05 -18.66
CA THR A 11 5.03 -0.67 -19.01
C THR A 11 5.19 -2.17 -18.84
N HIS A 12 4.07 -2.89 -18.78
CA HIS A 12 4.04 -4.34 -18.85
C HIS A 12 2.94 -4.86 -19.78
N THR A 13 3.07 -6.12 -20.19
CA THR A 13 2.11 -6.88 -21.00
C THR A 13 1.75 -8.21 -20.29
N THR A 14 1.15 -9.17 -20.98
CA THR A 14 0.48 -10.35 -20.39
C THR A 14 1.39 -11.53 -20.00
N THR A 15 2.71 -11.41 -20.09
CA THR A 15 3.66 -12.43 -19.56
C THR A 15 4.09 -12.13 -18.12
N PRO A 16 4.53 -13.13 -17.34
CA PRO A 16 4.86 -12.93 -15.93
C PRO A 16 6.07 -12.00 -15.74
N TYR A 17 6.13 -11.36 -14.56
CA TYR A 17 7.31 -10.61 -14.11
C TYR A 17 8.53 -11.55 -14.01
N PRO A 18 9.76 -11.11 -14.36
CA PRO A 18 10.12 -9.77 -14.81
C PRO A 18 10.04 -9.54 -16.32
N THR A 19 9.73 -10.56 -17.11
CA THR A 19 9.95 -10.59 -18.56
C THR A 19 9.13 -9.56 -19.35
N THR A 20 8.08 -8.99 -18.75
CA THR A 20 7.21 -7.99 -19.39
C THR A 20 7.56 -6.55 -19.13
N LEU A 21 8.44 -6.28 -18.16
CA LEU A 21 8.77 -4.93 -17.78
C LEU A 21 9.61 -4.28 -18.88
N ALA A 22 9.07 -3.25 -19.53
CA ALA A 22 9.73 -2.58 -20.65
C ALA A 22 9.62 -1.06 -20.54
N LEU A 23 10.75 -0.38 -20.79
CA LEU A 23 10.79 1.06 -21.00
C LEU A 23 10.30 1.37 -22.41
N THR A 24 9.20 2.09 -22.51
CA THR A 24 8.54 2.42 -23.78
C THR A 24 8.22 3.91 -23.84
N ASN A 25 7.65 4.36 -24.96
CA ASN A 25 7.12 5.70 -25.11
C ASN A 25 5.60 5.62 -25.22
N THR A 26 4.89 6.23 -24.28
CA THR A 26 3.42 6.23 -24.26
C THR A 26 2.86 7.60 -24.67
N PRO A 27 1.71 7.63 -25.36
CA PRO A 27 1.09 8.88 -25.76
C PRO A 27 0.49 9.61 -24.56
N ILE A 28 0.59 10.94 -24.58
CA ILE A 28 -0.04 11.86 -23.65
C ILE A 28 -0.90 12.84 -24.45
N PRO A 29 -2.18 13.02 -24.07
CA PRO A 29 -3.03 13.97 -24.77
C PRO A 29 -2.51 15.39 -24.53
N PRO A 30 -2.58 16.28 -25.55
CA PRO A 30 -2.09 17.65 -25.44
C PRO A 30 -2.89 18.49 -24.43
N GLN A 31 -4.10 18.05 -24.07
CA GLN A 31 -4.95 18.63 -23.04
C GLN A 31 -5.60 17.51 -22.22
N PRO A 32 -5.86 17.71 -20.92
CA PRO A 32 -6.56 16.72 -20.11
C PRO A 32 -7.97 16.45 -20.65
N LEU A 33 -8.36 15.18 -20.74
CA LEU A 33 -9.75 14.76 -20.94
C LEU A 33 -10.66 15.29 -19.80
N PRO A 34 -11.99 15.32 -19.98
CA PRO A 34 -12.92 15.67 -18.90
C PRO A 34 -12.65 14.86 -17.63
N HIS A 35 -12.68 15.53 -16.48
CA HIS A 35 -12.33 15.04 -15.15
C HIS A 35 -10.88 14.55 -14.99
N HIS A 36 -10.02 14.72 -16.00
CA HIS A 36 -8.63 14.31 -15.91
C HIS A 36 -7.70 15.46 -15.54
N ILE A 37 -6.55 15.05 -15.05
CA ILE A 37 -5.40 15.89 -14.74
C ILE A 37 -4.16 15.33 -15.44
N LEU A 38 -3.25 16.23 -15.83
CA LEU A 38 -1.90 15.91 -16.29
C LEU A 38 -0.91 16.27 -15.19
N ILE A 39 -0.11 15.30 -14.77
CA ILE A 39 0.86 15.47 -13.69
C ILE A 39 2.24 15.06 -14.21
N LYS A 40 3.20 15.97 -14.07
CA LYS A 40 4.62 15.66 -14.23
C LYS A 40 5.06 14.88 -13.00
N ILE A 41 5.47 13.63 -13.16
CA ILE A 41 5.83 12.77 -12.03
C ILE A 41 7.29 13.03 -11.65
N HIS A 42 7.52 13.38 -10.40
CA HIS A 42 8.88 13.55 -9.85
C HIS A 42 9.34 12.27 -9.15
N ALA A 43 8.44 11.60 -8.44
CA ALA A 43 8.71 10.32 -7.80
C ALA A 43 7.47 9.43 -7.79
N ALA A 44 7.71 8.12 -7.84
CA ALA A 44 6.70 7.09 -7.68
C ALA A 44 7.22 5.99 -6.77
N SER A 45 6.34 5.23 -6.12
CA SER A 45 6.76 4.09 -5.31
C SER A 45 6.06 2.80 -5.73
N ILE A 46 6.79 1.70 -5.59
CA ILE A 46 6.32 0.37 -5.96
C ILE A 46 5.87 -0.40 -4.72
N ASN A 47 4.98 -1.35 -4.95
CA ASN A 47 4.32 -2.17 -3.95
C ASN A 47 4.29 -3.63 -4.40
N PRO A 48 4.21 -4.62 -3.49
CA PRO A 48 4.12 -6.02 -3.87
C PRO A 48 2.95 -6.33 -4.83
N VAL A 49 1.84 -5.58 -4.72
CA VAL A 49 0.69 -5.70 -5.63
C VAL A 49 1.06 -5.43 -7.09
N ASP A 50 2.05 -4.58 -7.38
CA ASP A 50 2.51 -4.33 -8.75
C ASP A 50 3.07 -5.61 -9.40
N ILE A 51 3.86 -6.40 -8.67
CA ILE A 51 4.35 -7.71 -9.13
C ILE A 51 3.20 -8.71 -9.24
N GLN A 52 2.28 -8.71 -8.27
CA GLN A 52 1.15 -9.64 -8.28
C GLN A 52 0.24 -9.41 -9.49
N LEU A 53 0.02 -8.15 -9.88
CA LEU A 53 -0.73 -7.77 -11.07
C LEU A 53 -0.01 -8.19 -12.36
N MET A 54 1.32 -8.03 -12.44
CA MET A 54 2.10 -8.53 -13.57
C MET A 54 2.07 -10.06 -13.71
N ASN A 55 1.85 -10.77 -12.61
CA ASN A 55 1.77 -12.24 -12.59
C ASN A 55 0.34 -12.77 -12.73
N LEU A 56 -0.67 -11.91 -12.85
CA LEU A 56 -2.04 -12.36 -13.09
C LEU A 56 -2.13 -13.08 -14.44
N PRO A 57 -2.76 -14.26 -14.51
CA PRO A 57 -3.04 -14.91 -15.79
C PRO A 57 -4.17 -14.15 -16.51
N LEU A 58 -3.81 -13.03 -17.16
CA LEU A 58 -4.75 -12.13 -17.84
C LEU A 58 -5.37 -12.72 -19.10
N PHE A 59 -4.92 -13.91 -19.54
CA PHE A 59 -5.39 -14.60 -20.74
C PHE A 59 -6.91 -14.82 -20.80
N ASN A 60 -7.62 -14.74 -19.68
CA ASN A 60 -9.09 -14.89 -19.61
C ASN A 60 -9.86 -13.58 -19.42
N LEU A 61 -9.21 -12.41 -19.39
CA LEU A 61 -9.84 -11.11 -19.12
C LEU A 61 -9.46 -10.09 -20.20
N PRO A 62 -10.16 -10.05 -21.36
CA PRO A 62 -9.80 -9.21 -22.52
C PRO A 62 -9.69 -7.72 -22.20
N TYR A 63 -10.44 -7.22 -21.23
CA TYR A 63 -10.38 -5.82 -20.78
C TYR A 63 -9.07 -5.47 -20.04
N LEU A 64 -8.34 -6.48 -19.55
CA LEU A 64 -7.01 -6.32 -18.96
C LEU A 64 -5.87 -6.56 -19.97
N SER A 65 -6.19 -6.93 -21.22
CA SER A 65 -5.20 -7.07 -22.27
C SER A 65 -4.58 -5.73 -22.67
N GLY A 66 -3.41 -5.79 -23.33
CA GLY A 66 -2.67 -4.62 -23.82
C GLY A 66 -1.53 -4.18 -22.90
N THR A 67 -0.86 -3.11 -23.32
CA THR A 67 0.23 -2.48 -22.57
C THR A 67 -0.35 -1.69 -21.40
N LYS A 68 0.21 -1.84 -20.20
CA LYS A 68 -0.28 -1.19 -18.98
C LYS A 68 0.84 -0.44 -18.25
N LEU A 69 0.51 0.72 -17.70
CA LEU A 69 1.40 1.47 -16.82
C LEU A 69 1.42 0.88 -15.40
N LEU A 70 2.55 1.05 -14.73
CA LEU A 70 2.88 0.48 -13.42
C LEU A 70 2.88 1.52 -12.32
N ALA A 71 2.86 1.05 -11.07
CA ALA A 71 2.78 1.82 -9.83
C ALA A 71 1.53 2.70 -9.72
N ARG A 72 1.03 2.87 -8.50
CA ARG A 72 -0.15 3.71 -8.21
C ARG A 72 0.14 4.87 -7.28
N ASP A 73 1.25 4.82 -6.55
CA ASP A 73 1.69 5.90 -5.67
C ASP A 73 2.58 6.88 -6.44
N PHE A 74 2.34 8.18 -6.27
CA PHE A 74 3.15 9.21 -6.90
C PHE A 74 3.26 10.47 -6.04
N SER A 75 4.25 11.28 -6.39
CA SER A 75 4.27 12.71 -6.11
C SER A 75 4.82 13.46 -7.31
N GLY A 76 4.26 14.63 -7.59
CA GLY A 76 4.73 15.46 -8.68
C GLY A 76 4.04 16.81 -8.78
N GLU A 77 4.06 17.41 -9.97
CA GLU A 77 3.56 18.75 -10.24
C GLU A 77 2.42 18.72 -11.26
N VAL A 78 1.36 19.49 -11.01
CA VAL A 78 0.24 19.62 -11.95
C VAL A 78 0.67 20.42 -13.18
N LEU A 79 0.60 19.80 -14.36
CA LEU A 79 0.84 20.47 -15.64
C LEU A 79 -0.40 21.16 -16.19
N ALA A 80 -1.54 20.49 -16.11
CA ALA A 80 -2.83 20.99 -16.57
C ALA A 80 -3.99 20.20 -15.95
N THR A 81 -5.13 20.85 -15.79
CA THR A 81 -6.39 20.25 -15.36
C THR A 81 -7.46 20.45 -16.43
N SER A 82 -8.44 19.55 -16.45
CA SER A 82 -9.69 19.82 -17.16
C SER A 82 -10.43 21.01 -16.50
N PRO A 83 -11.16 21.86 -17.25
CA PRO A 83 -11.71 23.12 -16.74
C PRO A 83 -12.63 23.00 -15.52
N GLU A 84 -13.28 21.86 -15.34
CA GLU A 84 -14.17 21.56 -14.22
C GLU A 84 -13.44 21.23 -12.91
N ILE A 85 -12.14 20.92 -12.95
CA ILE A 85 -11.33 20.65 -11.76
C ILE A 85 -10.86 22.00 -11.20
N THR A 86 -11.33 22.34 -10.00
CA THR A 86 -11.00 23.60 -9.32
C THR A 86 -10.13 23.42 -8.07
N ASP A 87 -10.04 22.19 -7.53
CA ASP A 87 -9.21 21.87 -6.36
C ASP A 87 -7.70 22.03 -6.60
N PHE A 88 -7.28 21.99 -7.87
CA PHE A 88 -5.88 21.99 -8.29
C PHE A 88 -5.65 22.93 -9.47
N GLN A 89 -4.48 23.55 -9.52
CA GLN A 89 -4.04 24.41 -10.61
C GLN A 89 -2.63 24.05 -11.06
N LYS A 90 -2.26 24.52 -12.25
CA LYS A 90 -0.90 24.33 -12.79
C LYS A 90 0.16 24.83 -11.79
N GLY A 91 1.20 24.03 -11.58
CA GLY A 91 2.30 24.30 -10.66
C GLY A 91 2.04 23.86 -9.22
N ASP A 92 0.84 23.36 -8.87
CA ASP A 92 0.62 22.74 -7.57
C ASP A 92 1.48 21.46 -7.45
N GLU A 93 2.24 21.35 -6.36
CA GLU A 93 2.86 20.09 -5.95
C GLU A 93 1.81 19.20 -5.27
N VAL A 94 1.69 17.96 -5.74
CA VAL A 94 0.65 17.01 -5.32
C VAL A 94 1.23 15.62 -5.08
N PHE A 95 0.52 14.82 -4.30
CA PHE A 95 0.86 13.41 -4.10
C PHE A 95 -0.40 12.60 -3.79
N GLY A 96 -0.35 11.31 -4.09
CA GLY A 96 -1.50 10.46 -3.89
C GLY A 96 -1.37 9.07 -4.47
N ILE A 97 -2.50 8.38 -4.48
CA ILE A 97 -2.67 7.07 -5.06
C ILE A 97 -3.76 7.09 -6.13
N ILE A 98 -3.53 6.35 -7.22
CA ILE A 98 -4.53 6.10 -8.25
C ILE A 98 -4.99 4.64 -8.15
N PRO A 99 -5.99 4.26 -7.34
CA PRO A 99 -6.45 2.88 -7.22
C PRO A 99 -7.26 2.40 -8.45
N ASP A 100 -6.96 2.91 -9.64
CA ASP A 100 -7.49 2.44 -10.92
C ASP A 100 -6.53 1.44 -11.57
N PHE A 101 -7.03 0.24 -11.82
CA PHE A 101 -6.31 -0.82 -12.52
C PHE A 101 -6.80 -0.98 -13.97
N SER A 102 -7.75 -0.16 -14.41
CA SER A 102 -8.21 -0.10 -15.79
C SER A 102 -7.34 0.82 -16.65
N GLY A 103 -7.26 0.53 -17.96
CA GLY A 103 -6.68 1.44 -18.95
C GLY A 103 -5.15 1.62 -18.92
N ASN A 104 -4.70 2.78 -19.42
CA ASN A 104 -3.30 3.23 -19.51
C ASN A 104 -2.94 4.14 -18.32
N THR A 105 -3.33 3.76 -17.10
CA THR A 105 -3.15 4.57 -15.89
C THR A 105 -2.03 4.00 -15.01
N GLY A 106 -1.09 4.85 -14.61
CA GLY A 106 0.01 4.49 -13.70
C GLY A 106 1.01 5.64 -13.50
N CYS A 107 2.00 5.40 -12.65
CA CYS A 107 2.89 6.44 -12.12
C CYS A 107 4.36 6.26 -12.52
N LEU A 108 4.75 5.13 -13.09
CA LEU A 108 6.10 4.97 -13.68
C LEU A 108 6.12 5.55 -15.11
N THR A 109 5.93 6.86 -15.22
CA THR A 109 5.89 7.62 -16.47
C THR A 109 6.27 9.07 -16.20
N GLU A 110 6.97 9.74 -17.13
CA GLU A 110 7.37 11.15 -16.93
C GLU A 110 6.15 12.07 -16.74
N VAL A 111 5.05 11.77 -17.44
CA VAL A 111 3.76 12.43 -17.26
C VAL A 111 2.67 11.38 -17.10
N SER A 112 1.86 11.53 -16.06
CA SER A 112 0.66 10.71 -15.84
C SER A 112 -0.60 11.49 -16.22
N HIS A 113 -1.54 10.79 -16.84
CA HIS A 113 -2.84 11.31 -17.25
C HIS A 113 -3.92 10.40 -16.68
N PHE A 114 -4.75 10.92 -15.77
CA PHE A 114 -5.76 10.08 -15.12
C PHE A 114 -7.00 10.85 -14.67
N ASP A 115 -8.10 10.12 -14.54
CA ASP A 115 -9.39 10.59 -14.04
C ASP A 115 -9.33 10.83 -12.53
N LEU A 116 -9.53 12.08 -12.12
CA LEU A 116 -9.45 12.48 -10.71
C LEU A 116 -10.52 11.81 -9.84
N ARG A 117 -11.63 11.34 -10.42
CA ARG A 117 -12.69 10.61 -9.71
C ARG A 117 -12.26 9.22 -9.26
N LYS A 118 -11.16 8.71 -9.83
CA LYS A 118 -10.59 7.40 -9.52
C LYS A 118 -9.26 7.50 -8.77
N ALA A 119 -8.92 8.68 -8.27
CA ALA A 119 -7.70 8.95 -7.53
C ALA A 119 -8.01 9.50 -6.14
N CYS A 120 -7.10 9.25 -5.19
CA CYS A 120 -7.06 9.95 -3.91
C CYS A 120 -5.74 10.71 -3.85
N MET A 121 -5.83 12.03 -3.96
CA MET A 121 -4.69 12.93 -4.07
C MET A 121 -4.99 14.23 -3.33
N ILE A 122 -3.96 14.77 -2.71
CA ILE A 122 -3.96 16.07 -2.03
C ILE A 122 -2.70 16.86 -2.40
N LYS A 123 -2.62 18.13 -1.99
CA LYS A 123 -1.39 18.91 -2.14
C LYS A 123 -0.27 18.32 -1.29
N LYS A 124 0.96 18.30 -1.80
CA LYS A 124 2.12 17.78 -1.09
C LYS A 124 2.44 18.71 0.10
N PRO A 125 2.62 18.18 1.32
CA PRO A 125 3.19 18.95 2.41
C PRO A 125 4.56 19.52 2.01
N GLY A 126 4.77 20.82 2.23
CA GLY A 126 5.97 21.51 1.74
C GLY A 126 7.28 20.99 2.34
N HIS A 127 7.24 20.41 3.54
CA HIS A 127 8.43 19.87 4.21
C HIS A 127 8.85 18.49 3.70
N LEU A 128 7.97 17.75 3.02
CA LEU A 128 8.31 16.43 2.47
C LEU A 128 8.90 16.56 1.07
N SER A 129 9.98 15.84 0.81
CA SER A 129 10.47 15.61 -0.56
C SER A 129 9.46 14.81 -1.39
N HIS A 130 9.51 14.92 -2.71
CA HIS A 130 8.68 14.10 -3.60
C HIS A 130 8.87 12.60 -3.36
N ALA A 131 10.10 12.15 -3.08
CA ALA A 131 10.39 10.75 -2.76
C ALA A 131 9.71 10.29 -1.47
N GLN A 132 9.75 11.10 -0.41
CA GLN A 132 9.02 10.82 0.83
C GLN A 132 7.51 10.80 0.58
N ALA A 133 6.97 11.84 -0.07
CA ALA A 133 5.55 11.94 -0.37
C ALA A 133 5.05 10.75 -1.20
N ALA A 134 5.75 10.36 -2.27
CA ALA A 134 5.39 9.22 -3.11
C ALA A 134 5.46 7.86 -2.38
N SER A 135 6.16 7.78 -1.24
CA SER A 135 6.31 6.53 -0.48
C SER A 135 5.12 6.24 0.45
N LEU A 136 4.24 7.21 0.68
CA LEU A 136 3.24 7.19 1.75
C LEU A 136 1.85 6.66 1.34
N PRO A 137 1.26 7.03 0.19
CA PRO A 137 -0.19 6.91 -0.05
C PRO A 137 -0.76 5.51 0.18
N LEU A 138 -0.32 4.48 -0.55
CA LEU A 138 -0.86 3.14 -0.38
C LEU A 138 -0.69 2.62 1.04
N VAL A 139 0.51 2.70 1.59
CA VAL A 139 0.84 2.04 2.86
C VAL A 139 0.21 2.75 4.05
N PHE A 140 0.13 4.08 4.02
CA PHE A 140 -0.53 4.86 5.06
C PHE A 140 -2.05 4.62 5.02
N LEU A 141 -2.69 4.72 3.84
CA LEU A 141 -4.12 4.47 3.71
C LEU A 141 -4.49 3.02 4.07
N THR A 142 -3.62 2.06 3.74
CA THR A 142 -3.81 0.64 4.13
C THR A 142 -3.73 0.46 5.64
N ALA A 143 -2.73 1.06 6.30
CA ALA A 143 -2.61 1.03 7.76
C ALA A 143 -3.82 1.70 8.41
N ARG A 144 -4.25 2.83 7.86
CA ARG A 144 -5.36 3.61 8.39
C ARG A 144 -6.71 2.93 8.26
N THR A 145 -6.93 2.26 7.13
CA THR A 145 -8.07 1.35 6.92
C THR A 145 -8.03 0.21 7.93
N SER A 146 -6.87 -0.43 8.13
CA SER A 146 -6.74 -1.55 9.09
C SER A 146 -7.12 -1.12 10.51
N ILE A 147 -6.65 0.05 10.94
CA ILE A 147 -6.96 0.64 12.25
C ILE A 147 -8.47 0.94 12.38
N ASP A 148 -9.07 1.51 11.34
CA ASP A 148 -10.52 1.79 11.32
C ASP A 148 -11.34 0.50 11.46
N ARG A 149 -10.95 -0.58 10.75
CA ARG A 149 -11.65 -1.87 10.76
C ARG A 149 -11.58 -2.65 12.06
N VAL A 150 -10.69 -2.29 12.99
CA VAL A 150 -10.65 -2.85 14.34
C VAL A 150 -11.20 -1.88 15.39
N SER A 151 -11.51 -0.63 15.03
CA SER A 151 -11.87 0.40 16.00
C SER A 151 -13.15 0.08 16.78
N ASP A 152 -14.09 -0.67 16.18
CA ASP A 152 -15.34 -1.08 16.84
C ASP A 152 -15.14 -2.03 18.02
N VAL A 153 -14.06 -2.84 18.01
CA VAL A 153 -13.69 -3.70 19.15
C VAL A 153 -12.68 -3.03 20.08
N MET A 154 -11.88 -2.10 19.57
CA MET A 154 -10.78 -1.41 20.27
C MET A 154 -11.19 -0.09 20.96
N THR A 155 -12.48 0.21 21.06
CA THR A 155 -13.00 1.44 21.70
C THR A 155 -14.00 1.15 22.82
N LYS A 156 -14.15 -0.13 23.19
CA LYS A 156 -15.09 -0.57 24.23
C LYS A 156 -14.52 -0.43 25.65
N THR A 157 -13.20 -0.32 25.77
CA THR A 157 -12.45 -0.15 27.01
C THR A 157 -11.57 1.09 26.91
N PRO A 158 -11.04 1.60 28.04
CA PRO A 158 -10.06 2.67 28.02
C PRO A 158 -8.92 2.38 27.04
N ALA A 159 -8.48 3.40 26.31
CA ALA A 159 -7.44 3.30 25.28
C ALA A 159 -6.23 2.43 25.70
N SER A 160 -5.72 2.67 26.91
CA SER A 160 -4.56 1.98 27.51
C SER A 160 -4.75 0.47 27.70
N GLU A 161 -5.99 -0.01 27.78
CA GLU A 161 -6.32 -1.42 27.96
C GLU A 161 -6.48 -2.16 26.62
N ASN A 162 -6.58 -1.44 25.50
CA ASN A 162 -6.74 -2.07 24.19
C ASN A 162 -5.41 -2.67 23.71
N ARG A 163 -5.45 -3.96 23.39
CA ARG A 163 -4.26 -4.75 23.02
C ARG A 163 -4.32 -5.15 21.56
N LEU A 164 -3.41 -4.60 20.75
CA LEU A 164 -3.30 -4.86 19.32
C LEU A 164 -2.07 -5.72 19.02
N VAL A 165 -2.25 -6.77 18.20
CA VAL A 165 -1.11 -7.43 17.54
C VAL A 165 -0.96 -6.89 16.12
N VAL A 166 0.26 -6.51 15.74
CA VAL A 166 0.64 -6.16 14.37
C VAL A 166 1.60 -7.21 13.83
N LEU A 167 1.12 -8.09 12.95
CA LEU A 167 2.00 -9.05 12.28
C LEU A 167 2.75 -8.35 11.15
N GLY A 168 4.08 -8.54 11.12
CA GLY A 168 4.95 -7.88 10.15
C GLY A 168 5.15 -6.39 10.46
N GLY A 169 5.45 -6.06 11.71
CA GLY A 169 5.61 -4.68 12.19
C GLY A 169 6.70 -3.87 11.46
N SER A 170 7.70 -4.54 10.88
CA SER A 170 8.74 -3.87 10.08
C SER A 170 8.38 -3.70 8.59
N SER A 171 7.19 -4.13 8.17
CA SER A 171 6.70 -3.88 6.81
C SER A 171 6.30 -2.41 6.64
N SER A 172 6.26 -1.92 5.40
CA SER A 172 5.89 -0.53 5.11
C SER A 172 4.51 -0.15 5.68
N THR A 173 3.53 -1.07 5.61
CA THR A 173 2.22 -0.89 6.25
C THR A 173 2.31 -1.03 7.77
N GLY A 174 3.03 -2.03 8.27
CA GLY A 174 3.23 -2.27 9.70
C GLY A 174 3.79 -1.06 10.45
N ILE A 175 4.72 -0.33 9.81
CA ILE A 175 5.32 0.89 10.37
C ILE A 175 4.26 1.90 10.75
N TYR A 176 3.36 2.24 9.81
CA TYR A 176 2.31 3.23 10.07
C TYR A 176 1.19 2.66 10.94
N THR A 177 0.89 1.36 10.85
CA THR A 177 -0.08 0.70 11.74
C THR A 177 0.33 0.84 13.21
N ILE A 178 1.61 0.59 13.53
CA ILE A 178 2.13 0.76 14.90
C ILE A 178 1.97 2.21 15.34
N LYS A 179 2.46 3.17 14.55
CA LYS A 179 2.36 4.60 14.89
C LYS A 179 0.92 5.06 15.15
N LEU A 180 0.00 4.68 14.26
CA LEU A 180 -1.42 5.02 14.37
C LEU A 180 -2.10 4.36 15.57
N ALA A 181 -1.69 3.15 15.94
CA ALA A 181 -2.17 2.48 17.15
C ALA A 181 -1.65 3.18 18.42
N LYS A 182 -0.38 3.58 18.44
CA LYS A 182 0.22 4.30 19.58
C LYS A 182 -0.34 5.70 19.76
N GLN A 183 -0.66 6.40 18.68
CA GLN A 183 -1.40 7.68 18.75
C GLN A 183 -2.78 7.54 19.43
N ARG A 184 -3.37 6.34 19.41
CA ARG A 184 -4.64 6.02 20.10
C ARG A 184 -4.44 5.54 21.53
N GLY A 185 -3.20 5.46 22.02
CA GLY A 185 -2.87 4.97 23.35
C GLY A 185 -2.96 3.45 23.51
N TRP A 186 -3.03 2.69 22.40
CA TRP A 186 -3.14 1.22 22.47
C TRP A 186 -1.80 0.57 22.85
N THR A 187 -1.87 -0.60 23.48
CA THR A 187 -0.71 -1.47 23.72
C THR A 187 -0.50 -2.37 22.50
N VAL A 188 0.73 -2.43 21.98
CA VAL A 188 1.06 -3.08 20.71
C VAL A 188 2.11 -4.17 20.91
N LEU A 189 1.75 -5.39 20.52
CA LEU A 189 2.72 -6.45 20.24
C LEU A 189 2.96 -6.51 18.72
N ALA A 190 4.22 -6.51 18.30
CA ALA A 190 4.58 -6.57 16.89
C ALA A 190 5.47 -7.77 16.56
N SER A 191 5.17 -8.48 15.47
CA SER A 191 6.08 -9.52 14.96
C SER A 191 7.06 -8.96 13.93
N CYS A 192 8.34 -9.30 14.06
CA CYS A 192 9.35 -8.96 13.07
C CYS A 192 10.51 -9.97 13.11
N SER A 193 11.54 -9.78 12.28
CA SER A 193 12.78 -10.55 12.41
C SER A 193 13.65 -9.94 13.52
N HIS A 194 14.52 -10.74 14.12
CA HIS A 194 15.46 -10.28 15.15
C HIS A 194 16.17 -8.96 14.79
N ARG A 195 16.73 -8.85 13.58
CA ARG A 195 17.43 -7.64 13.07
C ARG A 195 16.57 -6.36 13.00
N ASN A 196 15.25 -6.50 13.04
CA ASN A 196 14.30 -5.39 12.98
C ASN A 196 13.70 -5.07 14.36
N ALA A 197 14.04 -5.80 15.41
CA ALA A 197 13.43 -5.64 16.73
C ALA A 197 13.64 -4.23 17.29
N GLU A 198 14.87 -3.71 17.29
CA GLU A 198 15.14 -2.36 17.79
C GLU A 198 14.41 -1.28 16.97
N PHE A 199 14.40 -1.42 15.65
CA PHE A 199 13.65 -0.53 14.77
C PHE A 199 12.15 -0.57 15.07
N VAL A 200 11.55 -1.74 15.20
CA VAL A 200 10.11 -1.86 15.51
C VAL A 200 9.79 -1.31 16.90
N ARG A 201 10.71 -1.44 17.86
CA ARG A 201 10.58 -0.81 19.18
C ARG A 201 10.61 0.72 19.08
N SER A 202 11.48 1.29 18.26
CA SER A 202 11.56 2.74 18.10
C SER A 202 10.31 3.36 17.43
N LEU A 203 9.49 2.54 16.76
CA LEU A 203 8.17 2.95 16.26
C LEU A 203 7.09 3.01 17.37
N GLY A 204 7.38 2.48 18.55
CA GLY A 204 6.50 2.48 19.72
C GLY A 204 5.85 1.15 20.06
N ALA A 205 6.25 0.02 19.45
CA ALA A 205 5.78 -1.30 19.88
C ALA A 205 6.23 -1.61 21.31
N ASP A 206 5.29 -2.04 22.16
CA ASP A 206 5.54 -2.33 23.58
C ASP A 206 6.17 -3.73 23.75
N GLU A 207 5.68 -4.69 22.98
CA GLU A 207 6.19 -6.07 22.95
C GLU A 207 6.62 -6.47 21.52
N ILE A 208 7.66 -7.29 21.42
CA ILE A 208 8.20 -7.74 20.14
C ILE A 208 8.37 -9.25 20.17
N VAL A 209 7.86 -9.91 19.13
CA VAL A 209 8.12 -11.32 18.88
C VAL A 209 8.97 -11.49 17.63
N ASP A 210 10.10 -12.18 17.79
CA ASP A 210 10.92 -12.60 16.65
C ASP A 210 10.35 -13.87 16.03
N TYR A 211 9.80 -13.76 14.81
CA TYR A 211 9.24 -14.92 14.11
C TYR A 211 10.29 -15.96 13.73
N THR A 212 11.59 -15.63 13.78
CA THR A 212 12.67 -16.57 13.47
C THR A 212 13.10 -17.42 14.66
N SER A 213 12.62 -17.11 15.87
CA SER A 213 13.00 -17.79 17.11
C SER A 213 12.35 -19.17 17.28
N GLY A 214 11.41 -19.56 16.42
CA GLY A 214 10.82 -20.90 16.41
C GLY A 214 9.47 -20.96 15.68
N PRO A 215 9.01 -22.16 15.28
CA PRO A 215 7.79 -22.32 14.49
C PRO A 215 6.51 -21.88 15.22
N SER A 216 6.48 -21.96 16.55
CA SER A 216 5.33 -21.52 17.36
C SER A 216 5.52 -20.14 17.98
N ALA A 217 6.67 -19.48 17.80
CA ALA A 217 7.03 -18.27 18.53
C ALA A 217 5.96 -17.17 18.45
N VAL A 218 5.44 -16.92 17.24
CA VAL A 218 4.37 -15.93 17.02
C VAL A 218 3.06 -16.35 17.68
N VAL A 219 2.65 -17.62 17.52
CA VAL A 219 1.40 -18.12 18.10
C VAL A 219 1.45 -18.06 19.63
N ASP A 220 2.55 -18.50 20.24
CA ASP A 220 2.71 -18.51 21.68
C ASP A 220 2.75 -17.09 22.25
N ALA A 221 3.45 -16.17 21.59
CA ALA A 221 3.46 -14.76 21.97
C ALA A 221 2.08 -14.11 21.84
N VAL A 222 1.35 -14.35 20.74
CA VAL A 222 -0.03 -13.83 20.57
C VAL A 222 -0.96 -14.39 21.64
N ARG A 223 -0.84 -15.69 21.98
CA ARG A 223 -1.65 -16.31 23.03
C ARG A 223 -1.35 -15.71 24.41
N ALA A 224 -0.07 -15.56 24.75
CA ALA A 224 0.36 -14.96 26.01
C ALA A 224 -0.06 -13.49 26.11
N PHE A 225 -0.02 -12.77 24.99
CA PHE A 225 -0.41 -11.36 24.93
C PHE A 225 -1.93 -11.18 25.05
N GLY A 226 -2.76 -12.11 24.56
CA GLY A 226 -4.22 -12.02 24.67
C GLY A 226 -4.83 -10.75 24.04
N PRO A 227 -4.67 -10.53 22.72
CA PRO A 227 -5.12 -9.31 22.07
C PRO A 227 -6.64 -9.21 21.88
N ASP A 228 -7.13 -7.97 21.83
CA ASP A 228 -8.48 -7.67 21.36
C ASP A 228 -8.59 -7.76 19.84
N ALA A 229 -7.54 -7.35 19.12
CA ALA A 229 -7.48 -7.39 17.67
C ALA A 229 -6.10 -7.76 17.11
N ILE A 230 -6.09 -8.31 15.90
CA ILE A 230 -4.89 -8.58 15.11
C ILE A 230 -5.00 -7.86 13.76
N ILE A 231 -3.97 -7.09 13.41
CA ILE A 231 -3.75 -6.57 12.06
C ILE A 231 -2.58 -7.33 11.43
N ASP A 232 -2.87 -8.00 10.33
CA ASP A 232 -1.98 -8.94 9.68
C ASP A 232 -1.49 -8.45 8.31
N ASN A 233 -0.19 -8.18 8.22
CA ASN A 233 0.52 -7.77 7.00
C ASN A 233 1.38 -8.89 6.40
N VAL A 234 1.31 -10.11 6.95
CA VAL A 234 2.15 -11.26 6.56
C VAL A 234 1.31 -12.31 5.83
N GLY A 235 0.09 -12.53 6.30
CA GLY A 235 -0.79 -13.62 5.87
C GLY A 235 -0.49 -14.92 6.60
N GLY A 236 -1.23 -15.96 6.22
CA GLY A 236 -1.27 -17.24 6.94
C GLY A 236 -2.56 -17.41 7.73
N VAL A 237 -2.64 -18.47 8.53
CA VAL A 237 -3.86 -18.88 9.24
C VAL A 237 -3.66 -19.17 10.73
N GLU A 238 -2.41 -19.15 11.18
CA GLU A 238 -1.96 -19.69 12.46
C GLU A 238 -2.49 -18.91 13.66
N THR A 239 -2.75 -17.61 13.47
CA THR A 239 -3.25 -16.70 14.54
C THR A 239 -4.72 -16.34 14.39
N ILE A 240 -5.41 -16.92 13.41
CA ILE A 240 -6.81 -16.61 13.14
C ILE A 240 -7.69 -17.18 14.26
N GLY A 241 -8.56 -16.34 14.80
CA GLY A 241 -9.43 -16.69 15.92
C GLY A 241 -8.80 -16.49 17.31
N MET A 242 -7.55 -16.01 17.39
CA MET A 242 -6.89 -15.71 18.66
C MET A 242 -7.24 -14.33 19.25
N ALA A 243 -8.07 -13.56 18.56
CA ALA A 243 -8.55 -12.24 18.98
C ALA A 243 -10.01 -12.06 18.56
N LYS A 244 -10.68 -11.04 19.10
CA LYS A 244 -12.08 -10.72 18.77
C LYS A 244 -12.25 -10.24 17.33
N SER A 245 -11.23 -9.59 16.78
CA SER A 245 -11.18 -9.11 15.39
C SER A 245 -9.83 -9.42 14.73
N TYR A 246 -9.88 -9.95 13.51
CA TYR A 246 -8.73 -10.24 12.67
C TYR A 246 -8.88 -9.52 11.32
N VAL A 247 -7.98 -8.59 11.04
CA VAL A 247 -7.93 -7.83 9.79
C VAL A 247 -6.64 -8.16 9.07
N THR A 248 -6.73 -8.60 7.81
CA THR A 248 -5.55 -8.93 6.99
C THR A 248 -5.60 -8.26 5.63
N ILE A 249 -4.44 -7.81 5.15
CA ILE A 249 -4.29 -7.27 3.79
C ILE A 249 -3.78 -8.34 2.81
N VAL A 250 -3.43 -9.52 3.31
CA VAL A 250 -2.83 -10.61 2.55
C VAL A 250 -3.80 -11.78 2.41
N GLY A 251 -4.49 -12.13 3.50
CA GLY A 251 -5.34 -13.32 3.60
C GLY A 251 -4.58 -14.59 3.99
N ASP A 252 -5.11 -15.76 3.64
CA ASP A 252 -4.58 -17.05 4.10
C ASP A 252 -3.21 -17.42 3.50
N LYS A 253 -2.75 -16.73 2.46
CA LYS A 253 -1.48 -17.04 1.80
C LYS A 253 -0.32 -16.35 2.50
N THR A 254 0.88 -16.90 2.30
CA THR A 254 2.15 -16.27 2.69
C THR A 254 3.00 -15.83 1.49
N SER A 255 2.66 -16.28 0.27
CA SER A 255 3.37 -15.91 -0.96
C SER A 255 3.26 -14.42 -1.25
N ARG A 256 4.37 -13.74 -1.55
CA ARG A 256 4.38 -12.32 -1.97
C ARG A 256 4.06 -12.12 -3.45
N SER A 257 4.29 -13.14 -4.27
CA SER A 257 4.26 -13.07 -5.73
C SER A 257 2.89 -13.38 -6.32
N SER A 258 2.04 -14.07 -5.55
CA SER A 258 0.67 -14.43 -5.93
C SER A 258 -0.31 -13.38 -5.43
N MET A 259 -1.41 -13.18 -6.16
CA MET A 259 -2.49 -12.26 -5.77
C MET A 259 -2.98 -12.53 -4.35
N GLY A 260 -3.10 -11.46 -3.56
CA GLY A 260 -3.62 -11.48 -2.20
C GLY A 260 -4.79 -10.54 -1.99
N GLY A 261 -5.07 -10.25 -0.73
CA GLY A 261 -6.15 -9.35 -0.35
C GLY A 261 -7.52 -9.94 -0.66
N SER A 262 -8.57 -9.12 -0.64
CA SER A 262 -9.95 -9.60 -0.83
C SER A 262 -10.21 -10.24 -2.20
N ALA A 263 -9.35 -10.01 -3.20
CA ALA A 263 -9.43 -10.66 -4.50
C ALA A 263 -9.41 -12.20 -4.40
N ILE A 264 -8.79 -12.76 -3.37
CA ILE A 264 -8.74 -14.21 -3.17
C ILE A 264 -10.05 -14.80 -2.62
N TYR A 265 -11.03 -13.98 -2.21
CA TYR A 265 -12.36 -14.48 -1.84
C TYR A 265 -13.01 -15.29 -2.96
N LEU A 266 -12.72 -14.97 -4.22
CA LEU A 266 -13.22 -15.70 -5.39
C LEU A 266 -12.69 -17.14 -5.47
N THR A 267 -11.53 -17.42 -4.89
CA THR A 267 -10.84 -18.71 -4.98
C THR A 267 -10.65 -19.41 -3.64
N HIS A 268 -10.94 -18.73 -2.52
CA HIS A 268 -10.74 -19.22 -1.15
C HIS A 268 -12.06 -19.17 -0.36
N PRO A 269 -12.98 -20.13 -0.57
CA PRO A 269 -14.31 -20.10 0.05
C PRO A 269 -14.27 -20.09 1.59
N ARG A 270 -13.22 -20.64 2.20
CA ARG A 270 -13.02 -20.62 3.66
C ARG A 270 -12.87 -19.19 4.22
N MET A 271 -12.34 -18.26 3.43
CA MET A 271 -12.23 -16.85 3.83
C MET A 271 -13.59 -16.16 3.82
N VAL A 272 -14.38 -16.42 2.78
CA VAL A 272 -15.75 -15.89 2.64
C VAL A 272 -16.63 -16.42 3.79
N MET A 273 -16.54 -17.71 4.08
CA MET A 273 -17.28 -18.32 5.18
C MET A 273 -16.89 -17.70 6.54
N ARG A 274 -15.59 -17.51 6.82
CA ARG A 274 -15.13 -16.81 8.04
C ARG A 274 -15.65 -15.39 8.14
N TYR A 275 -15.64 -14.64 7.04
CA TYR A 275 -16.18 -13.29 7.01
C TYR A 275 -17.66 -13.30 7.43
N PHE A 276 -18.51 -14.09 6.78
CA PHE A 276 -19.94 -14.13 7.09
C PHE A 276 -20.25 -14.65 8.49
N LEU A 277 -19.61 -15.75 8.91
CA LEU A 277 -19.79 -16.28 10.27
C LEU A 277 -19.34 -15.27 11.34
N GLY A 278 -18.28 -14.50 11.07
CA GLY A 278 -17.81 -13.43 11.94
C GLY A 278 -18.75 -12.23 12.00
N GLN A 279 -19.39 -11.86 10.89
CA GLN A 279 -20.43 -10.82 10.88
C GLN A 279 -21.67 -11.23 11.66
N TRP A 280 -22.04 -12.51 11.63
CA TRP A 280 -23.15 -13.05 12.43
C TRP A 280 -22.78 -13.39 13.88
N GLY A 281 -21.52 -13.24 14.28
CA GLY A 281 -21.07 -13.47 15.65
C GLY A 281 -20.91 -14.95 16.04
N PHE A 282 -20.91 -15.88 15.08
CA PHE A 282 -20.66 -17.31 15.35
C PHE A 282 -19.18 -17.61 15.60
N VAL A 283 -18.29 -16.79 15.05
CA VAL A 283 -16.84 -16.85 15.23
C VAL A 283 -16.28 -15.44 15.40
N PRO A 284 -15.03 -15.25 15.82
CA PRO A 284 -14.43 -13.92 15.84
C PRO A 284 -14.44 -13.24 14.46
N LYS A 285 -14.49 -11.90 14.46
CA LYS A 285 -14.58 -11.12 13.22
C LYS A 285 -13.35 -11.37 12.35
N TYR A 286 -13.56 -11.60 11.06
CA TYR A 286 -12.50 -11.78 10.08
C TYR A 286 -12.76 -10.88 8.88
N GLN A 287 -11.78 -10.07 8.49
CA GLN A 287 -11.88 -9.21 7.31
C GLN A 287 -10.57 -9.28 6.51
N CYS A 288 -10.68 -9.60 5.23
CA CYS A 288 -9.58 -9.40 4.29
C CYS A 288 -9.88 -8.13 3.49
N ILE A 289 -9.06 -7.11 3.67
CA ILE A 289 -9.42 -5.74 3.26
C ILE A 289 -8.59 -5.27 2.07
N ILE A 290 -9.16 -4.30 1.36
CA ILE A 290 -8.45 -3.41 0.45
C ILE A 290 -8.49 -2.03 1.11
N LEU A 291 -7.46 -1.21 0.88
CA LEU A 291 -7.42 0.16 1.37
C LEU A 291 -8.65 0.95 0.93
N GLU A 292 -9.10 1.86 1.79
CA GLU A 292 -10.08 2.87 1.46
C GLU A 292 -9.36 4.18 1.10
N ALA A 293 -9.65 4.70 -0.09
CA ALA A 293 -8.98 5.87 -0.63
C ALA A 293 -9.74 7.15 -0.21
N LYS A 294 -9.47 7.62 1.02
CA LYS A 294 -10.09 8.82 1.61
C LYS A 294 -9.08 9.96 1.71
N LYS A 295 -9.43 11.14 1.20
CA LYS A 295 -8.52 12.31 1.21
C LYS A 295 -8.21 12.75 2.63
N GLU A 296 -9.20 12.72 3.51
CA GLU A 296 -9.09 13.15 4.92
C GLU A 296 -8.10 12.27 5.69
N TRP A 297 -8.00 10.99 5.33
CA TRP A 297 -7.01 10.08 5.91
C TRP A 297 -5.62 10.32 5.32
N LEU A 298 -5.52 10.65 4.03
CA LEU A 298 -4.24 11.00 3.42
C LEU A 298 -3.70 12.32 3.99
N GLU A 299 -4.56 13.27 4.36
CA GLU A 299 -4.17 14.54 4.99
C GLU A 299 -3.48 14.34 6.34
N GLU A 300 -3.77 13.25 7.08
CA GLU A 300 -3.07 12.92 8.33
C GLU A 300 -1.55 12.78 8.12
N VAL A 301 -1.09 12.46 6.90
CA VAL A 301 0.34 12.39 6.54
C VAL A 301 1.06 13.72 6.73
N SER A 302 0.36 14.85 6.66
CA SER A 302 0.95 16.19 6.90
C SER A 302 1.54 16.34 8.30
N THR A 303 1.11 15.50 9.25
CA THR A 303 1.62 15.49 10.64
C THR A 303 2.93 14.72 10.80
N LEU A 304 3.32 13.93 9.79
CA LEU A 304 4.56 13.15 9.82
C LEU A 304 5.77 14.05 9.62
N LYS A 305 6.82 13.80 10.40
CA LYS A 305 8.13 14.44 10.24
C LYS A 305 8.99 13.67 9.25
N ASP A 306 10.14 14.23 8.89
CA ASP A 306 11.06 13.61 7.94
C ASP A 306 11.56 12.24 8.43
N GLU A 307 11.90 12.15 9.71
CA GLU A 307 12.33 10.92 10.36
C GLU A 307 11.23 9.85 10.46
N ASP A 308 9.96 10.25 10.27
CA ASP A 308 8.84 9.32 10.31
C ASP A 308 8.66 8.54 9.01
N VAL A 309 9.23 9.04 7.91
CA VAL A 309 9.07 8.48 6.56
C VAL A 309 10.24 7.57 6.22
N ILE A 310 9.98 6.26 6.21
CA ILE A 310 11.02 5.25 6.03
C ILE A 310 11.11 4.84 4.56
N ILE A 311 12.14 5.32 3.88
CA ILE A 311 12.52 4.88 2.52
C ILE A 311 13.61 3.82 2.66
N ASP A 312 13.41 2.68 2.01
CA ASP A 312 14.41 1.60 1.94
C ASP A 312 15.53 1.96 0.97
N SER A 313 15.14 2.39 -0.22
CA SER A 313 16.05 2.64 -1.33
C SER A 313 15.39 3.55 -2.36
N ARG A 314 16.23 4.31 -3.05
CA ARG A 314 15.85 5.20 -4.15
C ARG A 314 16.58 4.77 -5.41
N PHE A 315 15.85 4.69 -6.51
CA PHE A 315 16.41 4.31 -7.81
C PHE A 315 16.07 5.38 -8.84
N PRO A 316 16.99 5.73 -9.76
CA PRO A 316 16.62 6.53 -10.91
C PRO A 316 15.65 5.76 -11.82
N PHE A 317 14.85 6.48 -12.58
CA PHE A 317 13.82 5.93 -13.45
C PHE A 317 14.28 4.80 -14.37
N GLU A 318 15.47 4.92 -14.96
CA GLU A 318 16.06 3.92 -15.85
C GLU A 318 16.37 2.60 -15.13
N LYS A 319 16.53 2.63 -13.80
CA LYS A 319 16.83 1.48 -12.94
C LYS A 319 15.60 0.91 -12.26
N THR A 320 14.41 1.16 -12.81
CA THR A 320 13.15 0.56 -12.34
C THR A 320 13.22 -0.98 -12.20
N PRO A 321 13.84 -1.75 -13.11
CA PRO A 321 13.99 -3.20 -12.91
C PRO A 321 14.74 -3.57 -11.62
N GLU A 322 15.83 -2.87 -11.31
CA GLU A 322 16.62 -3.05 -10.09
C GLU A 322 15.79 -2.70 -8.84
N ALA A 323 14.92 -1.70 -8.93
CA ALA A 323 13.98 -1.34 -7.86
C ALA A 323 12.99 -2.49 -7.57
N PHE A 324 12.41 -3.11 -8.60
CA PHE A 324 11.54 -4.27 -8.45
C PHE A 324 12.29 -5.48 -7.90
N GLU A 325 13.53 -5.74 -8.34
CA GLU A 325 14.39 -6.79 -7.78
C GLU A 325 14.63 -6.57 -6.27
N ARG A 326 15.00 -5.33 -5.89
CA ARG A 326 15.20 -4.96 -4.49
C ARG A 326 13.95 -5.22 -3.65
N MET A 327 12.77 -4.79 -4.12
CA MET A 327 11.49 -5.05 -3.47
C MET A 327 11.19 -6.56 -3.35
N ASN A 328 11.48 -7.33 -4.40
CA ASN A 328 11.18 -8.76 -4.47
C ASN A 328 12.06 -9.61 -3.53
N THR A 329 13.19 -9.09 -3.05
CA THR A 329 13.98 -9.76 -1.99
C THR A 329 13.17 -10.02 -0.71
N GLY A 330 12.09 -9.28 -0.48
CA GLY A 330 11.32 -9.33 0.76
C GLY A 330 12.06 -8.79 1.99
N ARG A 331 13.24 -8.18 1.79
CA ARG A 331 14.13 -7.69 2.85
C ARG A 331 14.20 -6.16 2.91
N CYS A 332 13.22 -5.47 2.35
CA CYS A 332 13.14 -4.01 2.41
C CYS A 332 12.72 -3.56 3.81
N ARG A 333 13.30 -2.45 4.29
CA ARG A 333 12.83 -1.72 5.48
C ARG A 333 12.30 -0.37 5.00
N GLY A 334 10.98 -0.22 4.97
CA GLY A 334 10.35 0.94 4.36
C GLY A 334 10.02 0.72 2.90
N LYS A 335 10.02 1.80 2.11
CA LYS A 335 9.52 1.81 0.73
C LYS A 335 10.62 1.95 -0.31
N VAL A 336 10.46 1.24 -1.43
CA VAL A 336 11.32 1.42 -2.61
C VAL A 336 10.69 2.50 -3.48
N VAL A 337 11.46 3.54 -3.78
CA VAL A 337 11.03 4.72 -4.52
C VAL A 337 11.84 4.84 -5.80
N ILE A 338 11.17 5.28 -6.87
CA ILE A 338 11.76 5.57 -8.17
C ILE A 338 11.64 7.07 -8.40
N GLU A 339 12.77 7.73 -8.63
CA GLU A 339 12.88 9.17 -8.88
C GLU A 339 13.04 9.40 -10.39
N LEU A 340 12.18 10.24 -10.95
CA LEU A 340 12.11 10.52 -12.39
C LEU A 340 12.90 11.78 -12.76
N GLU A 341 13.12 12.67 -11.80
CA GLU A 341 13.94 13.86 -11.96
C GLU A 341 15.08 13.88 -10.95
N GLN A 342 16.24 14.35 -11.40
CA GLN A 342 17.30 14.89 -10.55
C GLN A 342 17.19 16.41 -10.52
#